data_AF-A0A7V5FN76-F1
#
_entry.id   AF-A0A7V5FN76-F1
#
_cell.length_a   1.000
_cell.length_b   1.000
_cell.length_c   1.000
_cell.angle_alpha   90.00
_cell.angle_beta   90.00
_cell.angle_gamma   90.00
#
_symmetry.space_group_name_H-M   'P 1'
#
loop_
_entity.id
_entity.type
_entity.pdbx_description
1 polymer ?
#
loop_
_entity_poly.entity_id
_entity_poly.type
_entity_poly.pdbx_seq_one_letter_code
_entity_poly.pdbx_strand_id
1 'polypeptide(L)'
;MKVLLLKVLLFLMACPALLLAEVPNQVTYQGRLREYGLPANGTRTMCFEIYDADINGTQVWSSGDTTVAVSSGVFSATLTPAVDWRGKNYWIQTTISSKKLSPRERITSQIYALHSRAAEDIEKSAGSAIHFAIGNSTQVVITNNGSVGIGTTDPQSKLEVAGETKCLVSGTTFYMVPRGAIIMWSGTISAIPPGWALCDGTNGTPNLTDRFILSVANASENPGTSGGSNSITLAVDQLPSHNHTGTTGNQSQDHTHSGITSTDGNHSHSYNNRTDKVTADGGLVGFWVHDGTAYTSTG
;
A
#
# COMPACT_ATOMS: atom_id res chain seq x y z
N MET A 1 66.08 15.58 3.96
CA MET A 1 65.38 15.69 5.27
C MET A 1 63.88 16.01 5.21
N LYS A 2 63.28 16.45 4.09
CA LYS A 2 61.86 16.85 4.04
C LYS A 2 60.84 15.72 3.73
N VAL A 3 61.28 14.51 3.38
CA VAL A 3 60.36 13.39 3.02
C VAL A 3 60.15 12.41 4.20
N LEU A 4 60.98 12.50 5.25
CA LEU A 4 60.91 11.60 6.39
C LEU A 4 59.91 12.08 7.47
N LEU A 5 59.68 13.39 7.59
CA LEU A 5 58.71 13.93 8.56
C LEU A 5 57.24 13.75 8.14
N LEU A 6 56.94 13.62 6.85
CA LEU A 6 55.57 13.48 6.37
C LEU A 6 55.02 12.05 6.48
N LYS A 7 55.90 11.04 6.55
CA LYS A 7 55.52 9.63 6.77
C LYS A 7 55.26 9.29 8.24
N VAL A 8 55.80 10.07 9.17
CA VAL A 8 55.60 9.88 10.62
C VAL A 8 54.28 10.52 11.08
N LEU A 9 53.79 11.53 10.36
CA LEU A 9 52.54 12.22 10.71
C LEU A 9 51.28 11.56 10.13
N LEU A 10 51.40 10.67 9.13
CA LEU A 10 50.28 9.96 8.50
C LEU A 10 50.03 8.55 9.08
N PHE A 11 50.87 8.09 10.02
CA PHE A 11 50.69 6.80 10.69
C PHE A 11 49.96 6.91 12.05
N LEU A 12 49.61 8.14 12.46
CA LEU A 12 48.96 8.42 13.75
C LEU A 12 47.45 8.69 13.63
N MET A 13 46.85 8.38 12.49
CA MET A 13 45.43 8.62 12.19
C MET A 13 44.73 7.38 11.60
N ALA A 14 45.16 6.18 12.00
CA ALA A 14 44.48 4.94 11.65
C ALA A 14 43.69 4.41 12.86
N CYS A 15 42.37 4.62 12.78
CA CYS A 15 41.32 3.87 13.45
C CYS A 15 41.24 4.04 14.99
N PRO A 16 40.30 4.85 15.51
CA PRO A 16 39.75 4.52 16.81
C PRO A 16 39.05 3.18 16.63
N ALA A 17 39.69 2.10 17.06
CA ALA A 17 38.99 0.83 17.23
C ALA A 17 37.83 1.13 18.17
N LEU A 18 36.61 1.05 17.65
CA LEU A 18 35.43 0.96 18.50
C LEU A 18 35.69 -0.24 19.41
N LEU A 19 36.06 0.03 20.66
CA LEU A 19 35.94 -0.93 21.74
C LEU A 19 34.43 -1.15 21.90
N LEU A 20 33.89 -2.07 21.10
CA LEU A 20 32.70 -2.80 21.50
C LEU A 20 33.06 -3.37 22.86
N ALA A 21 32.40 -2.91 23.92
CA ALA A 21 32.46 -3.56 25.21
C ALA A 21 31.78 -4.92 25.06
N GLU A 22 32.47 -5.87 24.41
CA GLU A 22 32.04 -7.25 24.33
C GLU A 22 32.11 -7.80 25.75
N VAL A 23 30.96 -8.19 26.30
CA VAL A 23 30.91 -8.91 27.57
C VAL A 23 31.83 -10.12 27.42
N PRO A 24 32.92 -10.24 28.21
CA PRO A 24 33.86 -11.33 28.03
C PRO A 24 33.13 -12.66 28.13
N ASN A 25 33.31 -13.53 27.13
CA ASN A 25 32.81 -14.92 27.17
C ASN A 25 33.64 -15.73 28.18
N GLN A 26 33.52 -15.36 29.45
CA GLN A 26 34.27 -15.87 30.58
C GLN A 26 33.39 -16.79 31.41
N VAL A 27 33.94 -17.95 31.73
CA VAL A 27 33.34 -18.96 32.59
C VAL A 27 34.23 -19.14 33.81
N THR A 28 33.66 -19.00 35.01
CA THR A 28 34.38 -19.36 36.23
C THR A 28 34.19 -20.85 36.52
N TYR A 29 35.30 -21.61 36.53
CA TYR A 29 35.32 -23.01 36.95
C TYR A 29 36.01 -23.14 38.30
N GLN A 30 35.34 -23.79 39.27
CA GLN A 30 35.83 -23.96 40.63
C GLN A 30 35.80 -25.43 41.02
N GLY A 31 36.80 -25.85 41.79
CA GLY A 31 36.89 -27.23 42.24
C GLY A 31 37.71 -27.36 43.52
N ARG A 32 37.66 -28.57 44.09
CA ARG A 32 38.48 -28.93 45.23
C ARG A 32 39.60 -29.86 44.81
N LEU A 33 40.84 -29.51 45.18
CA LEU A 33 42.03 -30.34 44.97
C LEU A 33 42.51 -30.94 46.29
N ARG A 34 42.61 -32.25 46.32
CA ARG A 34 43.24 -33.02 47.40
C ARG A 34 44.40 -33.83 46.85
N GLU A 35 45.53 -33.76 47.52
CA GLU A 35 46.73 -34.55 47.24
C GLU A 35 47.00 -35.42 48.46
N TYR A 36 47.15 -36.74 48.26
CA TYR A 36 47.38 -37.70 49.34
C TYR A 36 46.37 -37.59 50.50
N GLY A 37 45.12 -37.25 50.20
CA GLY A 37 44.03 -37.09 51.17
C GLY A 37 43.99 -35.74 51.88
N LEU A 38 45.01 -34.88 51.73
CA LEU A 38 45.07 -33.55 52.34
C LEU A 38 44.69 -32.45 51.34
N PRO A 39 44.10 -31.32 51.78
CA PRO A 39 43.87 -30.16 50.92
C PRO A 39 45.18 -29.63 50.34
N ALA A 40 45.25 -29.49 49.02
CA ALA A 40 46.45 -28.97 48.36
C ALA A 40 46.60 -27.45 48.58
N ASN A 41 47.84 -26.97 48.60
CA ASN A 41 48.17 -25.55 48.70
C ASN A 41 49.30 -25.18 47.70
N GLY A 42 49.31 -23.91 47.30
CA GLY A 42 50.30 -23.35 46.37
C GLY A 42 49.80 -23.34 44.92
N THR A 43 50.69 -23.05 43.98
CA THR A 43 50.35 -23.03 42.55
C THR A 43 50.42 -24.44 41.96
N ARG A 44 49.53 -24.72 41.00
CA ARG A 44 49.54 -25.95 40.21
C ARG A 44 49.35 -25.59 38.73
N THR A 45 50.01 -26.34 37.86
CA THR A 45 49.75 -26.29 36.43
C THR A 45 48.51 -27.13 36.14
N MET A 46 47.45 -26.47 35.71
CA MET A 46 46.17 -27.09 35.36
C MET A 46 45.85 -26.79 33.89
N CYS A 47 45.29 -27.78 33.19
CA CYS A 47 44.73 -27.63 31.85
C CYS A 47 43.26 -28.05 31.89
N PHE A 48 42.39 -27.21 31.32
CA PHE A 48 40.96 -27.43 31.23
C PHE A 48 40.57 -27.66 29.77
N GLU A 49 39.92 -28.78 29.51
CA GLU A 49 39.54 -29.20 28.17
C GLU A 49 38.03 -29.44 28.12
N ILE A 50 37.37 -28.96 27.07
CA ILE A 50 35.93 -29.17 26.87
C ILE A 50 35.73 -30.23 25.78
N TYR A 51 34.83 -31.18 26.04
CA TYR A 51 34.48 -32.29 25.18
C TYR A 51 32.97 -32.34 24.90
N ASP A 52 32.58 -32.87 23.74
CA ASP A 52 31.19 -33.03 23.29
C ASP A 52 30.48 -34.31 23.80
N ALA A 53 31.19 -35.16 24.55
CA ALA A 53 30.65 -36.35 25.21
C ALA A 53 31.44 -36.73 26.48
N ASP A 54 30.77 -37.42 27.39
CA ASP A 54 31.34 -37.91 28.67
C ASP A 54 32.51 -38.90 28.45
N ILE A 55 32.35 -39.84 27.51
CA ILE A 55 33.35 -40.84 27.14
C ILE A 55 33.51 -40.83 25.61
N ASN A 56 34.76 -40.96 25.12
CA ASN A 56 35.10 -40.95 23.69
C ASN A 56 34.69 -39.69 22.91
N GLY A 57 34.37 -38.58 23.59
CA GLY A 57 34.08 -37.29 22.94
C GLY A 57 35.31 -36.66 22.29
N THR A 58 35.07 -35.78 21.33
CA THR A 58 36.06 -34.92 20.67
C THR A 58 36.33 -33.68 21.51
N GLN A 59 37.59 -33.29 21.63
CA GLN A 59 37.95 -32.04 22.29
C GLN A 59 37.53 -30.85 21.41
N VAL A 60 36.67 -29.98 21.93
CA VAL A 60 36.20 -28.78 21.24
C VAL A 60 36.97 -27.53 21.64
N TRP A 61 37.60 -27.54 22.82
CA TRP A 61 38.41 -26.42 23.31
C TRP A 61 39.41 -26.86 24.40
N SER A 62 40.50 -26.10 24.56
CA SER A 62 41.45 -26.24 25.66
C SER A 62 41.95 -24.87 26.12
N SER A 63 42.15 -24.72 27.43
CA SER A 63 42.80 -23.54 28.03
C SER A 63 44.31 -23.49 27.77
N GLY A 64 44.92 -24.61 27.37
CA GLY A 64 46.35 -24.82 27.53
C GLY A 64 46.77 -24.88 29.01
N ASP A 65 48.07 -25.06 29.24
CA ASP A 65 48.64 -25.10 30.59
C ASP A 65 48.53 -23.74 31.27
N THR A 66 47.74 -23.69 32.33
CA THR A 66 47.47 -22.48 33.11
C THR A 66 47.96 -22.67 34.54
N THR A 67 48.67 -21.68 35.06
CA THR A 67 49.08 -21.68 36.48
C THR A 67 47.90 -21.21 37.34
N VAL A 68 47.35 -22.11 38.15
CA VAL A 68 46.20 -21.83 39.03
C VAL A 68 46.65 -21.90 40.48
N ALA A 69 46.31 -20.89 41.27
CA ALA A 69 46.54 -20.89 42.70
C ALA A 69 45.49 -21.76 43.42
N VAL A 70 45.96 -22.62 44.32
CA VAL A 70 45.13 -23.46 45.17
C VAL A 70 45.35 -23.06 46.63
N SER A 71 44.27 -22.75 47.33
CA SER A 71 44.31 -22.39 48.75
C SER A 71 43.32 -23.25 49.52
N SER A 72 43.79 -23.92 50.58
CA SER A 72 42.98 -24.83 51.40
C SER A 72 42.23 -25.87 50.57
N GLY A 73 42.88 -26.37 49.50
CA GLY A 73 42.31 -27.33 48.57
C GLY A 73 41.17 -26.81 47.71
N VAL A 74 40.96 -25.50 47.58
CA VAL A 74 40.01 -24.89 46.64
C VAL A 74 40.76 -24.12 45.57
N PHE A 75 40.32 -24.23 44.32
CA PHE A 75 40.81 -23.44 43.20
C PHE A 75 39.65 -22.75 42.46
N SER A 76 39.95 -21.64 41.80
CA SER A 76 39.03 -20.92 40.92
C SER A 76 39.80 -20.47 39.68
N ALA A 77 39.32 -20.86 38.50
CA ALA A 77 39.92 -20.52 37.22
C ALA A 77 38.89 -19.80 36.34
N THR A 78 39.29 -18.72 35.69
CA THR A 78 38.48 -18.02 34.68
C THR A 78 38.89 -18.54 33.30
N LEU A 79 37.93 -19.11 32.57
CA LEU A 79 38.11 -19.73 31.26
C LEU A 79 37.46 -18.87 30.19
N THR A 80 38.05 -18.78 29.00
CA THR A 80 37.45 -18.09 27.83
C THR A 80 37.24 -19.04 26.65
N PRO A 81 36.30 -19.99 26.74
CA PRO A 81 36.08 -20.98 25.70
C PRO A 81 35.40 -20.41 24.46
N ALA A 82 36.05 -20.54 23.31
CA ALA A 82 35.47 -20.21 22.00
C ALA A 82 34.63 -21.38 21.45
N VAL A 83 33.58 -21.78 22.18
CA VAL A 83 32.73 -22.94 21.87
C VAL A 83 31.28 -22.47 21.64
N ASP A 84 30.60 -23.06 20.66
CA ASP A 84 29.16 -22.88 20.49
C ASP A 84 28.38 -23.70 21.52
N TRP A 85 27.80 -23.01 22.50
CA TRP A 85 27.04 -23.62 23.59
C TRP A 85 25.64 -24.12 23.19
N ARG A 86 25.14 -23.82 21.98
CA ARG A 86 23.72 -24.03 21.61
C ARG A 86 23.34 -25.51 21.48
N GLY A 87 22.33 -25.94 22.23
CA GLY A 87 21.63 -27.23 22.02
C GLY A 87 22.49 -28.49 22.20
N LYS A 88 23.69 -28.36 22.78
CA LYS A 88 24.65 -29.45 22.99
C LYS A 88 25.01 -29.56 24.47
N ASN A 89 25.23 -30.79 24.91
CA ASN A 89 25.82 -31.07 26.22
C ASN A 89 27.34 -31.05 26.06
N TYR A 90 28.02 -30.42 27.01
CA TYR A 90 29.48 -30.39 27.06
C TYR A 90 29.99 -30.88 28.42
N TRP A 91 31.19 -31.45 28.41
CA TRP A 91 31.87 -31.96 29.58
C TRP A 91 33.25 -31.34 29.71
N ILE A 92 33.67 -31.00 30.92
CA ILE A 92 35.00 -30.49 31.23
C ILE A 92 35.88 -31.60 31.79
N GLN A 93 37.09 -31.72 31.25
CA GLN A 93 38.16 -32.56 31.76
C GLN A 93 39.24 -31.65 32.33
N THR A 94 39.65 -31.93 33.57
CA THR A 94 40.74 -31.20 34.22
C THR A 94 41.97 -32.09 34.28
N THR A 95 43.11 -31.58 33.82
CA THR A 95 44.42 -32.22 33.92
C THR A 95 45.29 -31.41 34.86
N ILE A 96 45.86 -32.05 35.88
CA ILE A 96 46.74 -31.38 36.87
C ILE A 96 48.10 -32.07 36.83
N SER A 97 49.17 -31.33 36.57
CA SER A 97 50.54 -31.86 36.52
C SER A 97 50.64 -33.15 35.67
N SER A 98 50.00 -33.14 34.50
CA SER A 98 49.88 -34.26 33.53
C SER A 98 48.96 -35.43 33.94
N LYS A 99 48.30 -35.38 35.09
CA LYS A 99 47.31 -36.38 35.49
C LYS A 99 45.89 -35.94 35.11
N LYS A 100 45.25 -36.70 34.23
CA LYS A 100 43.84 -36.50 33.85
C LYS A 100 42.93 -36.91 34.99
N LEU A 101 42.02 -36.03 35.39
CA LEU A 101 40.97 -36.33 36.37
C LEU A 101 39.75 -36.90 35.65
N SER A 102 39.32 -38.09 36.09
CA SER A 102 38.14 -38.80 35.60
C SER A 102 37.15 -39.06 36.75
N PRO A 103 35.82 -39.09 36.51
CA PRO A 103 35.14 -38.88 35.23
C PRO A 103 35.11 -37.40 34.80
N ARG A 104 34.77 -37.13 33.53
CA ARG A 104 34.58 -35.75 33.07
C ARG A 104 33.34 -35.17 33.74
N GLU A 105 33.38 -33.89 34.08
CA GLU A 105 32.26 -33.24 34.74
C GLU A 105 31.34 -32.60 33.69
N ARG A 106 30.04 -32.88 33.77
CA ARG A 106 29.07 -32.24 32.87
C ARG A 106 28.95 -30.76 33.21
N ILE A 107 29.13 -29.91 32.21
CA ILE A 107 28.90 -28.47 32.34
C ILE A 107 27.38 -28.25 32.43
N THR A 108 26.90 -27.77 33.57
CA THR A 108 25.47 -27.49 33.81
C THR A 108 25.15 -26.00 33.69
N SER A 109 23.87 -25.70 33.59
CA SER A 109 23.27 -24.50 33.01
C SER A 109 23.55 -23.12 33.64
N GLN A 110 24.55 -23.00 34.50
CA GLN A 110 25.00 -21.69 35.03
C GLN A 110 25.71 -20.85 33.95
N ILE A 111 26.17 -21.47 32.88
CA ILE A 111 26.84 -20.83 31.72
C ILE A 111 25.87 -20.49 30.58
N TYR A 112 24.69 -21.13 30.52
CA TYR A 112 23.67 -20.80 29.50
C TYR A 112 23.00 -19.43 29.71
N ALA A 113 23.28 -18.74 30.83
CA ALA A 113 22.70 -17.42 31.15
C ALA A 113 23.49 -16.23 30.57
N LEU A 114 24.71 -16.43 30.07
CA LEU A 114 25.53 -15.39 29.44
C LEU A 114 25.40 -15.44 27.91
N HIS A 115 24.20 -15.27 27.35
CA HIS A 115 24.07 -14.78 25.98
C HIS A 115 22.68 -14.22 25.75
N SER A 116 22.59 -12.90 25.53
CA SER A 116 21.56 -12.34 24.65
C SER A 116 22.14 -11.30 23.70
N ARG A 117 23.05 -11.75 22.82
CA ARG A 117 23.29 -11.06 21.54
C ARG A 117 22.04 -11.09 20.63
N ALA A 118 21.08 -11.97 20.92
CA ALA A 118 19.77 -12.05 20.29
C ALA A 118 18.67 -11.18 20.98
N ALA A 119 19.03 -10.31 21.93
CA ALA A 119 18.10 -9.29 22.44
C ALA A 119 18.23 -7.95 21.71
N GLU A 120 19.29 -7.74 20.93
CA GLU A 120 19.48 -6.49 20.17
C GLU A 120 18.72 -6.51 18.84
N ASP A 121 18.47 -7.70 18.28
CA ASP A 121 17.65 -7.89 17.09
C ASP A 121 16.82 -9.19 17.20
N ILE A 122 15.60 -9.20 16.66
CA ILE A 122 14.75 -10.40 16.57
C ILE A 122 15.26 -11.23 15.37
N GLU A 123 16.46 -11.80 15.50
CA GLU A 123 17.06 -12.67 14.50
C GLU A 123 16.62 -14.12 14.73
N LYS A 124 15.73 -14.64 13.88
CA LYS A 124 15.31 -16.05 13.88
C LYS A 124 16.10 -16.85 12.85
N SER A 125 16.36 -18.12 13.16
CA SER A 125 17.00 -19.09 12.25
C SER A 125 16.27 -19.16 10.90
N ALA A 126 17.04 -19.27 9.81
CA ALA A 126 16.54 -19.28 8.44
C ALA A 126 15.40 -20.30 8.25
N GLY A 127 14.34 -19.86 7.56
CA GLY A 127 13.22 -20.74 7.17
C GLY A 127 12.01 -20.73 8.11
N SER A 128 12.06 -20.03 9.24
CA SER A 128 10.92 -19.92 10.16
C SER A 128 10.40 -18.48 10.27
N ALA A 129 9.08 -18.32 10.42
CA ALA A 129 8.45 -17.03 10.62
C ALA A 129 8.63 -16.49 12.06
N ILE A 130 8.57 -15.17 12.22
CA ILE A 130 8.49 -14.49 13.51
C ILE A 130 7.00 -14.33 13.85
N HIS A 131 6.57 -14.85 15.00
CA HIS A 131 5.18 -14.79 15.45
C HIS A 131 5.06 -13.93 16.71
N PHE A 132 4.10 -13.01 16.71
CA PHE A 132 3.58 -12.35 17.89
C PHE A 132 2.21 -12.94 18.18
N ALA A 133 2.08 -13.71 19.25
CA ALA A 133 0.88 -14.47 19.58
C ALA A 133 0.27 -14.05 20.92
N ILE A 134 -1.06 -14.13 21.03
CA ILE A 134 -1.80 -14.02 22.28
C ILE A 134 -2.44 -15.38 22.53
N GLY A 135 -2.01 -16.06 23.60
CA GLY A 135 -2.34 -17.47 23.83
C GLY A 135 -1.86 -18.35 22.67
N ASN A 136 -2.77 -19.12 22.07
CA ASN A 136 -2.48 -20.00 20.93
C ASN A 136 -2.73 -19.35 19.56
N SER A 137 -3.08 -18.06 19.51
CA SER A 137 -3.41 -17.37 18.26
C SER A 137 -2.30 -16.41 17.87
N THR A 138 -1.75 -16.58 16.66
CA THR A 138 -0.83 -15.60 16.07
C THR A 138 -1.62 -14.36 15.67
N GLN A 139 -1.24 -13.19 16.20
CA GLN A 139 -1.85 -11.90 15.87
C GLN A 139 -1.04 -11.17 14.80
N VAL A 140 0.28 -11.24 14.88
CA VAL A 140 1.18 -10.68 13.86
C VAL A 140 2.20 -11.74 13.46
N VAL A 141 2.45 -11.89 12.17
CA VAL A 141 3.48 -12.75 11.61
C VAL A 141 4.39 -11.96 10.69
N ILE A 142 5.69 -12.23 10.73
CA ILE A 142 6.63 -11.91 9.66
C ILE A 142 7.08 -13.25 9.09
N THR A 143 6.60 -13.58 7.88
CA THR A 143 6.91 -14.84 7.21
C THR A 143 8.39 -14.96 6.87
N ASN A 144 8.86 -16.17 6.58
CA ASN A 144 10.22 -16.42 6.08
C ASN A 144 10.53 -15.69 4.75
N ASN A 145 9.50 -15.30 3.98
CA ASN A 145 9.61 -14.52 2.75
C ASN A 145 9.53 -13.00 2.99
N GLY A 146 9.52 -12.56 4.26
CA GLY A 146 9.50 -11.16 4.68
C GLY A 146 8.17 -10.45 4.48
N SER A 147 7.07 -11.18 4.27
CA SER A 147 5.71 -10.62 4.27
C SER A 147 5.18 -10.51 5.69
N VAL A 148 4.56 -9.38 6.02
CA VAL A 148 3.97 -9.09 7.33
C VAL A 148 2.45 -9.34 7.27
N GLY A 149 1.95 -10.23 8.12
CA GLY A 149 0.52 -10.49 8.30
C GLY A 149 0.05 -9.99 9.66
N ILE A 150 -1.07 -9.25 9.72
CA ILE A 150 -1.76 -8.86 10.95
C ILE A 150 -3.16 -9.49 10.89
N GLY A 151 -3.51 -10.35 11.84
CA GLY A 151 -4.75 -11.14 11.82
C GLY A 151 -4.76 -12.29 10.80
N THR A 152 -3.67 -12.50 10.06
CA THR A 152 -3.47 -13.62 9.12
C THR A 152 -2.09 -14.24 9.36
N THR A 153 -1.97 -15.54 9.10
CA THR A 153 -0.69 -16.27 9.16
C THR A 153 -0.06 -16.52 7.78
N ASP A 154 -0.81 -16.28 6.71
CA ASP A 154 -0.39 -16.51 5.32
C ASP A 154 -0.65 -15.26 4.43
N PRO A 155 0.09 -14.16 4.67
CA PRO A 155 -0.08 -12.94 3.90
C PRO A 155 0.28 -13.14 2.42
N GLN A 156 -0.66 -12.85 1.52
CA GLN A 156 -0.51 -12.88 0.06
C GLN A 156 0.14 -11.61 -0.51
N SER A 157 0.33 -10.59 0.33
CA SER A 157 1.00 -9.33 0.00
C SER A 157 2.12 -9.03 1.00
N LYS A 158 2.99 -8.06 0.69
CA LYS A 158 4.10 -7.69 1.59
C LYS A 158 3.63 -7.19 2.96
N LEU A 159 2.47 -6.54 3.01
CA LEU A 159 1.75 -6.23 4.23
C LEU A 159 0.28 -6.60 3.99
N GLU A 160 -0.26 -7.51 4.79
CA GLU A 160 -1.66 -7.89 4.77
C GLU A 160 -2.26 -7.73 6.17
N VAL A 161 -3.39 -7.05 6.26
CA VAL A 161 -4.17 -6.93 7.50
C VAL A 161 -5.53 -7.55 7.25
N ALA A 162 -5.83 -8.64 7.96
CA ALA A 162 -7.14 -9.26 7.95
C ALA A 162 -8.08 -8.45 8.86
N GLY A 163 -8.89 -7.59 8.26
CA GLY A 163 -9.87 -6.74 8.95
C GLY A 163 -9.79 -5.27 8.54
N GLU A 164 -10.44 -4.40 9.31
CA GLU A 164 -10.43 -2.97 9.05
C GLU A 164 -9.10 -2.33 9.48
N THR A 165 -8.50 -1.54 8.59
CA THR A 165 -7.27 -0.77 8.87
C THR A 165 -7.58 0.71 9.04
N LYS A 166 -7.23 1.27 10.20
CA LYS A 166 -7.16 2.72 10.38
C LYS A 166 -5.72 3.20 10.24
N CYS A 167 -5.36 3.68 9.06
CA CYS A 167 -4.05 4.26 8.81
C CYS A 167 -4.07 5.77 9.12
N LEU A 168 -3.37 6.18 10.18
CA LEU A 168 -3.14 7.60 10.49
C LEU A 168 -1.76 7.98 9.93
N VAL A 169 -1.71 8.57 8.73
CA VAL A 169 -0.51 9.24 8.23
C VAL A 169 -0.63 10.70 8.62
N SER A 170 0.39 11.24 9.31
CA SER A 170 0.38 12.62 9.82
C SER A 170 -0.03 13.61 8.71
N GLY A 171 -1.17 14.28 8.90
CA GLY A 171 -1.66 15.33 8.01
C GLY A 171 -2.51 14.87 6.81
N THR A 172 -2.81 13.57 6.63
CA THR A 172 -3.69 13.12 5.55
C THR A 172 -4.50 11.89 5.99
N THR A 173 -5.81 12.06 6.16
CA THR A 173 -6.74 10.92 6.27
C THR A 173 -6.92 10.35 4.87
N PHE A 174 -6.24 9.25 4.54
CA PHE A 174 -6.54 8.52 3.31
C PHE A 174 -7.87 7.80 3.49
N TYR A 175 -8.94 8.33 2.91
CA TYR A 175 -10.09 7.50 2.58
C TYR A 175 -9.63 6.58 1.45
N MET A 176 -9.32 5.31 1.80
CA MET A 176 -9.00 4.29 0.81
C MET A 176 -10.18 4.23 -0.17
N VAL A 177 -9.95 4.63 -1.42
CA VAL A 177 -10.96 4.55 -2.46
C VAL A 177 -11.12 3.09 -2.88
N PRO A 178 -12.35 2.55 -2.88
CA PRO A 178 -12.55 1.16 -3.29
C PRO A 178 -12.14 0.98 -4.75
N ARG A 179 -11.68 -0.23 -5.10
CA ARG A 179 -11.41 -0.58 -6.49
C ARG A 179 -12.67 -0.39 -7.33
N GLY A 180 -12.56 0.38 -8.41
CA GLY A 180 -13.69 0.76 -9.26
C GLY A 180 -14.20 2.20 -9.04
N ALA A 181 -13.67 2.93 -8.05
CA ALA A 181 -13.95 4.36 -7.92
C ALA A 181 -13.48 5.14 -9.16
N ILE A 182 -14.27 6.11 -9.59
CA ILE A 182 -13.94 7.04 -10.68
C ILE A 182 -13.47 8.35 -10.06
N ILE A 183 -12.34 8.88 -10.54
CA ILE A 183 -11.78 10.16 -10.09
C ILE A 183 -11.41 11.03 -11.30
N MET A 184 -11.54 12.35 -11.15
CA MET A 184 -11.05 13.32 -12.14
C MET A 184 -9.53 13.38 -12.11
N TRP A 185 -8.89 13.25 -13.28
CA TRP A 185 -7.44 13.34 -13.46
C TRP A 185 -7.09 14.49 -14.40
N SER A 186 -6.19 15.38 -13.97
CA SER A 186 -5.79 16.56 -14.74
C SER A 186 -4.44 16.40 -15.47
N GLY A 187 -3.71 15.32 -15.23
CA GLY A 187 -2.44 15.03 -15.91
C GLY A 187 -2.64 14.40 -17.29
N THR A 188 -1.54 14.12 -17.99
CA THR A 188 -1.62 13.41 -19.28
C THR A 188 -2.04 11.95 -19.09
N ILE A 189 -2.58 11.33 -20.15
CA ILE A 189 -2.92 9.89 -20.14
C ILE A 189 -1.67 9.04 -19.84
N SER A 190 -0.50 9.43 -20.36
CA SER A 190 0.76 8.73 -20.12
C SER A 190 1.27 8.83 -18.68
N ALA A 191 0.74 9.76 -17.88
CA ALA A 191 1.15 10.02 -16.50
C ALA A 191 0.13 9.48 -15.47
N ILE A 192 -0.85 8.68 -15.90
CA ILE A 192 -1.78 8.00 -14.98
C ILE A 192 -0.94 7.14 -14.01
N PRO A 193 -1.10 7.32 -12.68
CA PRO A 193 -0.30 6.59 -11.71
C PRO A 193 -0.50 5.06 -11.78
N PRO A 194 0.53 4.26 -11.49
CA PRO A 194 0.37 2.82 -11.35
C PRO A 194 -0.75 2.46 -10.37
N GLY A 195 -1.55 1.44 -10.72
CA GLY A 195 -2.74 1.04 -9.95
C GLY A 195 -4.03 1.74 -10.36
N TRP A 196 -3.96 2.76 -11.22
CA TRP A 196 -5.13 3.39 -11.88
C TRP A 196 -5.20 3.03 -13.35
N ALA A 197 -6.40 3.11 -13.92
CA ALA A 197 -6.65 2.86 -15.33
C ALA A 197 -7.57 3.96 -15.90
N LEU A 198 -7.41 4.25 -17.19
CA LEU A 198 -8.35 5.12 -17.90
C LEU A 198 -9.72 4.43 -17.99
N CYS A 199 -10.80 5.19 -17.81
CA CYS A 199 -12.16 4.69 -17.98
C CYS A 199 -12.53 4.65 -19.48
N ASP A 200 -11.94 3.71 -20.22
CA ASP A 200 -12.10 3.55 -21.67
C ASP A 200 -12.83 2.27 -22.08
N GLY A 201 -13.29 1.48 -21.10
CA GLY A 201 -13.94 0.18 -21.34
C GLY A 201 -12.98 -1.00 -21.28
N THR A 202 -11.67 -0.76 -21.25
CA THR A 202 -10.67 -1.82 -21.07
C THR A 202 -10.47 -2.15 -19.59
N ASN A 203 -9.87 -3.31 -19.30
CA ASN A 203 -9.50 -3.73 -17.93
C ASN A 203 -10.68 -3.75 -16.92
N GLY A 204 -11.91 -3.92 -17.41
CA GLY A 204 -13.14 -3.90 -16.59
C GLY A 204 -13.57 -2.51 -16.13
N THR A 205 -12.99 -1.44 -16.67
CA THR A 205 -13.44 -0.07 -16.42
C THR A 205 -14.71 0.25 -17.24
N PRO A 206 -15.58 1.17 -16.81
CA PRO A 206 -16.61 1.72 -17.68
C PRO A 206 -15.95 2.58 -18.78
N ASN A 207 -16.55 2.65 -19.97
CA ASN A 207 -16.10 3.60 -21.00
C ASN A 207 -16.79 4.96 -20.82
N LEU A 208 -16.03 5.94 -20.34
CA LEU A 208 -16.43 7.32 -20.08
C LEU A 208 -15.76 8.34 -21.02
N THR A 209 -15.07 7.87 -22.06
CA THR A 209 -14.45 8.75 -23.07
C THR A 209 -15.53 9.54 -23.79
N ASP A 210 -15.41 10.87 -23.80
CA ASP A 210 -16.37 11.80 -24.43
C ASP A 210 -17.80 11.68 -23.88
N ARG A 211 -17.94 11.44 -22.56
CA ARG A 211 -19.24 11.26 -21.92
C ARG A 211 -19.36 12.09 -20.65
N PHE A 212 -20.56 12.62 -20.42
CA PHE A 212 -20.94 13.19 -19.13
C PHE A 212 -21.43 12.10 -18.18
N ILE A 213 -21.01 12.18 -16.92
CA ILE A 213 -21.46 11.27 -15.86
C ILE A 213 -22.81 11.77 -15.36
N LEU A 214 -23.80 10.88 -15.36
CA LEU A 214 -25.13 11.09 -14.79
C LEU A 214 -25.40 10.02 -13.75
N SER A 215 -25.95 10.41 -12.60
CA SER A 215 -26.38 9.46 -11.57
C SER A 215 -27.52 8.59 -12.09
N VAL A 216 -27.59 7.36 -11.61
CA VAL A 216 -28.81 6.55 -11.72
C VAL A 216 -29.90 7.16 -10.84
N ALA A 217 -31.17 7.06 -11.27
CA ALA A 217 -32.30 7.65 -10.57
C ALA A 217 -32.74 6.82 -9.36
N ASN A 218 -32.47 5.52 -9.38
CA ASN A 218 -32.81 4.58 -8.31
C ASN A 218 -31.84 3.38 -8.29
N ALA A 219 -31.85 2.61 -7.21
CA ALA A 219 -30.93 1.49 -7.00
C ALA A 219 -31.12 0.30 -7.97
N SER A 220 -32.24 0.25 -8.69
CA SER A 220 -32.56 -0.83 -9.63
C SER A 220 -32.01 -0.56 -11.04
N GLU A 221 -31.57 0.65 -11.32
CA GLU A 221 -30.95 1.01 -12.58
C GLU A 221 -29.47 0.63 -12.58
N ASN A 222 -29.05 -0.19 -13.55
CA ASN A 222 -27.65 -0.55 -13.72
C ASN A 222 -26.83 0.67 -14.16
N PRO A 223 -25.80 1.07 -13.38
CA PRO A 223 -24.87 2.11 -13.81
C PRO A 223 -24.16 1.67 -15.09
N GLY A 224 -24.19 2.51 -16.13
CA GLY A 224 -23.48 2.25 -17.40
C GLY A 224 -24.31 2.43 -18.66
N THR A 225 -25.63 2.57 -18.56
CA THR A 225 -26.48 2.91 -19.70
C THR A 225 -26.03 4.23 -20.35
N SER A 226 -25.95 4.25 -21.68
CA SER A 226 -25.55 5.42 -22.47
C SER A 226 -26.75 6.06 -23.17
N GLY A 227 -26.69 7.37 -23.37
CA GLY A 227 -27.68 8.11 -24.13
C GLY A 227 -27.26 9.57 -24.27
N GLY A 228 -28.21 10.39 -24.71
CA GLY A 228 -27.99 11.80 -24.99
C GLY A 228 -27.40 12.04 -26.38
N SER A 229 -27.38 13.31 -26.78
CA SER A 229 -26.74 13.77 -28.00
C SER A 229 -26.03 15.08 -27.70
N ASN A 230 -24.90 15.34 -28.36
CA ASN A 230 -24.18 16.62 -28.24
C ASN A 230 -24.88 17.76 -28.99
N SER A 231 -25.87 17.43 -29.83
CA SER A 231 -26.64 18.37 -30.64
C SER A 231 -27.98 17.75 -31.06
N ILE A 232 -28.96 18.60 -31.36
CA ILE A 232 -30.24 18.18 -31.95
C ILE A 232 -30.59 19.13 -33.08
N THR A 233 -30.97 18.59 -34.23
CA THR A 233 -31.58 19.37 -35.32
C THR A 233 -33.08 19.27 -35.16
N LEU A 234 -33.76 20.42 -35.03
CA LEU A 234 -35.21 20.46 -34.91
C LEU A 234 -35.87 20.06 -36.23
N ALA A 235 -36.84 19.15 -36.15
CA ALA A 235 -37.73 18.85 -37.26
C ALA A 235 -38.85 19.89 -37.35
N VAL A 236 -39.46 20.02 -38.54
CA VAL A 236 -40.49 21.05 -38.81
C VAL A 236 -41.70 20.88 -37.88
N ASP A 237 -42.04 19.65 -37.51
CA ASP A 237 -43.13 19.33 -36.56
C ASP A 237 -42.82 19.70 -35.11
N GLN A 238 -41.54 19.94 -34.78
CA GLN A 238 -41.10 20.42 -33.47
C GLN A 238 -41.06 21.95 -33.38
N LEU A 239 -41.30 22.66 -34.49
CA LEU A 239 -41.40 24.11 -34.51
C LEU A 239 -42.84 24.53 -34.15
N PRO A 240 -43.05 25.36 -33.10
CA PRO A 240 -44.37 25.87 -32.78
C PRO A 240 -44.99 26.67 -33.95
N SER A 241 -46.32 26.58 -34.09
CA SER A 241 -47.07 27.47 -34.99
C SER A 241 -46.75 28.92 -34.63
N HIS A 242 -46.41 29.72 -35.63
CA HIS A 242 -46.06 31.12 -35.46
C HIS A 242 -46.72 31.98 -36.55
N ASN A 243 -46.97 33.23 -36.22
CA ASN A 243 -47.58 34.19 -37.13
C ASN A 243 -46.52 35.17 -37.62
N HIS A 244 -46.67 35.60 -38.87
CA HIS A 244 -45.93 36.74 -39.41
C HIS A 244 -46.86 37.95 -39.50
N THR A 245 -46.38 39.11 -39.10
CA THR A 245 -47.05 40.40 -39.32
C THR A 245 -46.32 41.16 -40.42
N GLY A 246 -47.06 41.68 -41.40
CA GLY A 246 -46.56 42.63 -42.38
C GLY A 246 -47.29 43.97 -42.22
N THR A 247 -46.58 45.08 -42.31
CA THR A 247 -47.16 46.42 -42.35
C THR A 247 -46.82 47.09 -43.67
N THR A 248 -47.80 47.62 -44.37
CA THR A 248 -47.59 48.47 -45.55
C THR A 248 -47.42 49.92 -45.12
N GLY A 249 -46.53 50.66 -45.78
CA GLY A 249 -46.46 52.10 -45.62
C GLY A 249 -47.77 52.78 -46.04
N ASN A 250 -48.04 53.96 -45.51
CA ASN A 250 -49.22 54.75 -45.85
C ASN A 250 -49.13 55.25 -47.31
N GLN A 251 -49.59 54.44 -48.26
CA GLN A 251 -49.73 54.85 -49.66
C GLN A 251 -51.21 54.83 -50.04
N SER A 252 -51.73 56.01 -50.38
CA SER A 252 -53.08 56.25 -50.90
C SER A 252 -53.22 55.80 -52.37
N GLN A 253 -52.63 54.65 -52.73
CA GLN A 253 -52.68 54.04 -54.05
C GLN A 253 -52.90 52.54 -53.92
N ASP A 254 -53.77 52.02 -54.78
CA ASP A 254 -54.13 50.60 -54.84
C ASP A 254 -52.87 49.76 -55.00
N HIS A 255 -52.66 48.82 -54.09
CA HIS A 255 -51.58 47.84 -54.18
C HIS A 255 -52.14 46.43 -53.98
N THR A 256 -51.38 45.45 -54.48
CA THR A 256 -51.76 44.04 -54.41
C THR A 256 -50.76 43.30 -53.52
N HIS A 257 -51.30 42.44 -52.65
CA HIS A 257 -50.50 41.52 -51.86
C HIS A 257 -50.45 40.16 -52.54
N SER A 258 -49.25 39.60 -52.65
CA SER A 258 -49.07 38.20 -52.99
C SER A 258 -48.28 37.52 -51.88
N GLY A 259 -48.76 36.37 -51.45
CA GLY A 259 -48.06 35.45 -50.56
C GLY A 259 -48.06 34.08 -51.21
N ILE A 260 -46.92 33.40 -51.19
CA ILE A 260 -46.78 32.03 -51.68
C ILE A 260 -46.58 31.16 -50.44
N THR A 261 -47.50 30.23 -50.19
CA THR A 261 -47.35 29.19 -49.16
C THR A 261 -46.91 27.89 -49.82
N SER A 262 -46.28 26.98 -49.05
CA SER A 262 -46.02 25.61 -49.51
C SER A 262 -47.36 24.87 -49.71
N THR A 263 -47.42 23.96 -50.70
CA THR A 263 -48.56 23.07 -50.97
C THR A 263 -48.93 22.15 -49.81
N ASP A 264 -48.08 22.03 -48.79
CA ASP A 264 -48.28 21.13 -47.65
C ASP A 264 -49.05 21.78 -46.49
N GLY A 265 -49.35 23.09 -46.57
CA GLY A 265 -50.02 23.84 -45.52
C GLY A 265 -51.49 24.13 -45.84
N ASN A 266 -52.41 23.60 -45.03
CA ASN A 266 -53.81 24.03 -45.04
C ASN A 266 -53.88 25.52 -44.68
N HIS A 267 -54.35 26.33 -45.61
CA HIS A 267 -54.51 27.76 -45.39
C HIS A 267 -55.90 28.21 -45.86
N SER A 268 -56.48 29.14 -45.12
CA SER A 268 -57.81 29.72 -45.39
C SER A 268 -57.68 31.22 -45.61
N HIS A 269 -58.28 31.72 -46.68
CA HIS A 269 -58.43 33.16 -46.91
C HIS A 269 -59.85 33.59 -46.49
N SER A 270 -59.96 34.71 -45.79
CA SER A 270 -61.24 35.41 -45.59
C SER A 270 -61.10 36.82 -46.14
N TYR A 271 -61.92 37.19 -47.12
CA TYR A 271 -62.05 38.56 -47.58
C TYR A 271 -63.44 39.10 -47.22
N ASN A 272 -63.50 40.37 -46.84
CA ASN A 272 -64.77 41.07 -46.70
C ASN A 272 -65.09 41.74 -48.03
N ASN A 273 -66.05 41.20 -48.78
CA ASN A 273 -66.52 41.85 -50.00
C ASN A 273 -67.41 43.05 -49.65
N ARG A 274 -66.97 44.26 -50.01
CA ARG A 274 -67.83 45.44 -50.03
C ARG A 274 -68.58 45.46 -51.36
N THR A 275 -69.84 45.03 -51.35
CA THR A 275 -70.70 45.16 -52.54
C THR A 275 -71.35 46.54 -52.51
N ASP A 276 -70.74 47.51 -53.18
CA ASP A 276 -71.37 48.82 -53.37
C ASP A 276 -72.46 48.70 -54.45
N LYS A 277 -73.71 48.59 -54.02
CA LYS A 277 -74.85 48.71 -54.94
C LYS A 277 -75.17 50.19 -55.11
N VAL A 278 -74.83 50.75 -56.28
CA VAL A 278 -75.29 52.09 -56.66
C VAL A 278 -76.78 52.00 -56.95
N THR A 279 -77.62 52.57 -56.09
CA THR A 279 -78.99 52.90 -56.46
C THR A 279 -78.98 54.11 -57.39
N ALA A 280 -79.91 54.16 -58.34
CA ALA A 280 -79.96 55.16 -59.42
C ALA A 280 -79.98 56.63 -58.95
N ASP A 281 -80.16 56.87 -57.64
CA ASP A 281 -80.32 58.19 -57.04
C ASP A 281 -79.08 58.64 -56.24
N GLY A 282 -77.94 57.96 -56.39
CA GLY A 282 -76.63 58.46 -55.94
C GLY A 282 -76.34 58.43 -54.42
N GLY A 283 -77.18 57.80 -53.61
CA GLY A 283 -76.92 57.61 -52.17
C GLY A 283 -76.25 56.28 -51.85
N LEU A 284 -75.02 56.30 -51.33
CA LEU A 284 -74.32 55.09 -50.87
C LEU A 284 -74.84 54.67 -49.48
N VAL A 285 -75.51 53.53 -49.41
CA VAL A 285 -75.78 52.81 -48.14
C VAL A 285 -75.09 51.46 -48.19
N GLY A 286 -73.98 51.33 -47.47
CA GLY A 286 -73.28 50.05 -47.33
C GLY A 286 -73.97 49.16 -46.29
N PHE A 287 -74.34 47.94 -46.69
CA PHE A 287 -74.78 46.90 -45.76
C PHE A 287 -73.77 45.73 -45.80
N TRP A 288 -73.31 45.30 -44.63
CA TRP A 288 -72.39 44.17 -44.50
C TRP A 288 -73.19 42.86 -44.60
N VAL A 289 -72.96 42.07 -45.66
CA VAL A 289 -73.54 40.74 -45.78
C VAL A 289 -72.50 39.71 -45.34
N HIS A 290 -72.79 38.98 -44.26
CA HIS A 290 -71.97 37.89 -43.73
C HIS A 290 -72.43 36.54 -44.28
N ASP A 291 -72.30 36.32 -45.59
CA ASP A 291 -72.62 35.01 -46.18
C ASP A 291 -71.87 34.86 -47.50
N GLY A 292 -70.87 33.97 -47.49
CA GLY A 292 -70.15 33.55 -48.68
C GLY A 292 -69.07 32.56 -48.31
N THR A 293 -69.45 31.30 -48.08
CA THR A 293 -68.50 30.19 -48.00
C THR A 293 -67.86 29.97 -49.37
N ALA A 294 -66.55 30.21 -49.49
CA ALA A 294 -65.79 29.85 -50.69
C ALA A 294 -65.50 28.34 -50.70
N TYR A 295 -65.80 27.68 -51.81
CA TYR A 295 -65.45 26.28 -52.05
C TYR A 295 -63.94 26.13 -52.20
N THR A 296 -63.38 25.09 -51.59
CA THR A 296 -61.98 24.70 -51.76
C THR A 296 -61.73 24.25 -53.19
N SER A 297 -60.73 24.83 -53.86
CA SER A 297 -60.18 24.21 -55.07
C SER A 297 -59.16 23.16 -54.65
N THR A 298 -59.46 21.89 -54.89
CA THR A 298 -58.49 20.80 -54.82
C THR A 298 -57.47 20.95 -55.95
N GLY A 299 -56.21 21.12 -55.58
CA GLY A 299 -55.03 20.82 -56.41
C GLY A 299 -54.31 19.65 -55.78
#